data_AF-A0A131XLS2-F1
#
_entry.id   AF-A0A131XLS2-F1
#
_cell.length_a   1.000
_cell.length_b   1.000
_cell.length_c   1.000
_cell.angle_alpha   90.00
_cell.angle_beta   90.00
_cell.angle_gamma   90.00
#
_symmetry.space_group_name_H-M   'P 1'
#
loop_
_entity.id
_entity.type
_entity.pdbx_description
1 polymer ?
#
loop_
_entity_poly.entity_id
_entity_poly.type
_entity_poly.pdbx_seq_one_letter_code
_entity_poly.pdbx_strand_id
1 'polypeptide(L)'
;DPDVVAWQLVVKHRKNEQKKAKRAAETLEQRDERLAKRRRQEAERRARPPLQQQQNAVDDVKARRSTEYTVKLSESASATRTFQTDFVNNPFGYVCDVCERLWHMKDLTPLSSAMRETLSLAAAPQWAETVARV
;
A
#
# COMPACT_ATOMS: atom_id res chain seq x y z
N ASP A 1 0.62 49.99 31.54
CA ASP A 1 1.28 51.30 31.48
C ASP A 1 0.68 52.11 30.32
N PRO A 2 -0.09 53.17 30.63
CA PRO A 2 -0.75 54.00 29.62
C PRO A 2 0.24 54.72 28.69
N ASP A 3 1.45 55.02 29.13
CA ASP A 3 2.45 55.71 28.31
C ASP A 3 3.01 54.80 27.21
N VAL A 4 3.17 53.50 27.51
CA VAL A 4 3.56 52.48 26.53
C VAL A 4 2.52 52.35 25.42
N VAL A 5 1.23 52.42 25.75
CA VAL A 5 0.13 52.35 24.78
C VAL A 5 0.10 53.62 23.91
N ALA A 6 0.30 54.79 24.49
CA ALA A 6 0.38 56.06 23.76
C ALA A 6 1.52 56.06 22.73
N TRP A 7 2.72 55.61 23.13
CA TRP A 7 3.86 55.45 22.24
C TRP A 7 3.59 54.45 21.11
N GLN A 8 2.96 53.31 21.39
CA GLN A 8 2.59 52.34 20.36
C GLN A 8 1.62 52.92 19.32
N LEU A 9 0.67 53.75 19.74
CA LEU A 9 -0.27 54.41 18.84
C LEU A 9 0.43 55.42 17.93
N VAL A 10 1.33 56.24 18.48
CA VAL A 10 2.15 57.19 17.69
C VAL A 10 3.01 56.46 16.67
N VAL A 11 3.65 55.35 17.06
CA VAL A 11 4.44 54.52 16.15
C VAL A 11 3.58 53.89 15.06
N LYS A 12 2.39 53.39 15.38
CA LYS A 12 1.44 52.86 14.38
C LYS A 12 0.99 53.97 13.42
N HIS A 13 0.67 55.14 13.93
CA HIS A 13 0.27 56.29 13.11
C HIS A 13 1.38 56.69 12.13
N ARG A 14 2.61 56.86 12.61
CA ARG A 14 3.78 57.16 11.77
C ARG A 14 4.02 56.10 10.69
N LYS A 15 3.90 54.81 11.04
CA LYS A 15 4.02 53.70 10.06
C LYS A 15 2.90 53.72 9.02
N ASN A 16 1.69 54.09 9.40
CA ASN A 16 0.55 54.20 8.48
C ASN A 16 0.76 55.37 7.51
N GLU A 17 1.20 56.52 8.00
CA GLU A 17 1.50 57.69 7.16
C GLU A 17 2.66 57.41 6.20
N GLN A 18 3.74 56.78 6.65
CA GLN A 18 4.82 56.34 5.75
C GLN A 18 4.33 55.36 4.68
N LYS A 19 3.45 54.41 5.05
CA LYS A 19 2.84 53.51 4.07
C LYS A 19 1.97 54.29 3.08
N LYS A 20 1.17 55.26 3.51
CA LYS A 20 0.36 56.10 2.62
C LYS A 20 1.24 56.90 1.65
N ALA A 21 2.29 57.54 2.14
CA ALA A 21 3.25 58.28 1.32
C ALA A 21 3.91 57.35 0.29
N LYS A 22 4.35 56.15 0.70
CA LYS A 22 4.92 55.16 -0.22
C LYS A 22 3.92 54.75 -1.30
N ARG A 23 2.63 54.59 -0.97
CA ARG A 23 1.59 54.26 -1.95
C ARG A 23 1.27 55.42 -2.89
N ALA A 24 1.36 56.65 -2.42
CA ALA A 24 1.16 57.84 -3.25
C ALA A 24 2.31 58.05 -4.24
N ALA A 25 3.52 57.61 -3.90
CA ALA A 25 4.70 57.66 -4.75
C ALA A 25 4.89 56.43 -5.66
N GLU A 26 3.97 55.47 -5.65
CA GLU A 26 4.04 54.29 -6.51
C GLU A 26 3.80 54.65 -7.98
N THR A 27 4.57 54.04 -8.89
CA THR A 27 4.28 54.07 -10.32
C THR A 27 3.05 53.21 -10.65
N LEU A 28 2.47 53.41 -11.84
CA LEU A 28 1.34 52.59 -12.31
C LEU A 28 1.68 51.10 -12.34
N GLU A 29 2.88 50.74 -12.82
CA GLU A 29 3.35 49.36 -12.89
C GLU A 29 3.47 48.72 -11.49
N GLN A 30 4.06 49.45 -10.53
CA GLN A 30 4.17 48.99 -9.13
C GLN A 30 2.79 48.81 -8.47
N ARG A 31 1.84 49.68 -8.82
CA ARG A 31 0.45 49.58 -8.34
C ARG A 31 -0.22 48.32 -8.87
N ASP A 32 -0.06 48.02 -10.15
CA ASP A 32 -0.66 46.86 -10.83
C ASP A 32 -0.04 45.56 -10.33
N GLU A 33 1.28 45.49 -10.16
CA GLU A 33 1.95 44.32 -9.59
C GLU A 33 1.43 44.00 -8.18
N ARG A 34 1.28 45.01 -7.33
CA ARG A 34 0.73 44.83 -5.99
C ARG A 34 -0.73 44.34 -6.03
N LEU A 35 -1.53 44.83 -6.96
CA LEU A 35 -2.90 44.37 -7.14
C LEU A 35 -2.94 42.92 -7.65
N ALA A 36 -2.09 42.56 -8.60
CA ALA A 36 -1.93 41.20 -9.09
C ALA A 36 -1.52 40.24 -7.96
N LYS A 37 -0.56 40.64 -7.11
CA LYS A 37 -0.14 39.86 -5.95
C LYS A 37 -1.28 39.65 -4.95
N ARG A 38 -2.11 40.68 -4.70
CA ARG A 38 -3.30 40.53 -3.85
C ARG A 38 -4.32 39.57 -4.46
N ARG A 39 -4.59 39.68 -5.76
CA ARG A 39 -5.51 38.77 -6.47
C ARG A 39 -5.02 37.32 -6.39
N ARG A 40 -3.72 37.06 -6.54
CA ARG A 40 -3.13 35.72 -6.39
C ARG A 40 -3.31 35.17 -4.98
N GLN A 41 -3.00 35.96 -3.96
CA GLN A 41 -3.18 35.53 -2.56
C GLN A 41 -4.64 35.27 -2.21
N GLU A 42 -5.56 36.06 -2.75
CA GLU A 42 -6.99 35.85 -2.55
C GLU A 42 -7.49 34.60 -3.28
N ALA A 43 -7.04 34.38 -4.52
CA ALA A 43 -7.34 33.16 -5.26
C ALA A 43 -6.82 31.92 -4.52
N GLU A 44 -5.61 31.96 -3.96
CA GLU A 44 -5.03 30.87 -3.16
C GLU A 44 -5.83 30.62 -1.88
N ARG A 45 -6.26 31.68 -1.18
CA ARG A 45 -7.13 31.55 0.01
C ARG A 45 -8.50 30.94 -0.33
N ARG A 46 -9.08 31.32 -1.47
CA ARG A 46 -10.35 30.76 -1.96
C ARG A 46 -10.20 29.32 -2.45
N ALA A 47 -9.05 28.99 -3.03
CA ALA A 47 -8.74 27.64 -3.48
C ALA A 47 -8.36 26.70 -2.32
N ARG A 48 -8.01 27.23 -1.14
CA ARG A 48 -7.66 26.42 0.02
C ARG A 48 -8.88 25.62 0.49
N PRO A 49 -8.81 24.28 0.50
CA PRO A 49 -9.91 23.46 0.95
C PRO A 49 -10.25 23.76 2.42
N PRO A 50 -11.52 23.68 2.83
CA PRO A 50 -11.91 23.75 4.23
C PRO A 50 -11.09 22.79 5.08
N LEU A 51 -10.75 23.18 6.31
CA LEU A 51 -9.93 22.37 7.22
C LEU A 51 -10.47 20.95 7.39
N GLN A 52 -11.80 20.81 7.40
CA GLN A 52 -12.50 19.53 7.46
C GLN A 52 -12.23 18.64 6.24
N GLN A 53 -12.22 19.21 5.03
CA GLN A 53 -11.93 18.44 3.81
C GLN A 53 -10.47 17.96 3.80
N GLN A 54 -9.55 18.76 4.32
CA GLN A 54 -8.14 18.36 4.47
C GLN A 54 -8.00 17.22 5.48
N GLN A 55 -8.71 17.30 6.60
CA GLN A 55 -8.68 16.24 7.62
C GLN A 55 -9.27 14.94 7.09
N ASN A 56 -10.41 15.00 6.40
CA ASN A 56 -11.02 13.83 5.77
C ASN A 56 -10.08 13.15 4.76
N ALA A 57 -9.32 13.92 3.99
CA ALA A 57 -8.35 13.37 3.04
C ALA A 57 -7.18 12.66 3.75
N VAL A 58 -6.69 13.23 4.85
CA VAL A 58 -5.65 12.60 5.67
C VAL A 58 -6.18 11.32 6.32
N ASP A 59 -7.39 11.34 6.84
CA ASP A 59 -8.03 10.20 7.48
C ASP A 59 -8.31 9.07 6.48
N ASP A 60 -8.74 9.39 5.25
CA ASP A 60 -8.91 8.41 4.16
C ASP A 60 -7.58 7.73 3.79
N VAL A 61 -6.51 8.51 3.62
CA VAL A 61 -5.17 7.97 3.35
C VAL A 61 -4.70 7.06 4.49
N LYS A 62 -4.94 7.48 5.75
CA LYS A 62 -4.59 6.70 6.93
C LYS A 62 -5.40 5.40 7.00
N ALA A 63 -6.69 5.46 6.71
CA ALA A 63 -7.57 4.30 6.69
C ALA A 63 -7.11 3.29 5.63
N ARG A 64 -6.85 3.73 4.39
CA ARG A 64 -6.34 2.87 3.32
C ARG A 64 -5.02 2.19 3.68
N ARG A 65 -4.08 2.95 4.24
CA ARG A 65 -2.79 2.39 4.68
C ARG A 65 -2.97 1.35 5.79
N SER A 66 -3.88 1.61 6.74
CA SER A 66 -4.21 0.65 7.80
C SER A 66 -4.83 -0.63 7.23
N THR A 67 -5.74 -0.52 6.26
CA THR A 67 -6.37 -1.69 5.64
C THR A 67 -5.35 -2.51 4.84
N GLU A 68 -4.47 -1.85 4.06
CA GLU A 68 -3.41 -2.53 3.32
C GLU A 68 -2.46 -3.29 4.24
N TYR A 69 -2.10 -2.71 5.38
CA TYR A 69 -1.27 -3.38 6.38
C TYR A 69 -1.95 -4.64 6.93
N THR A 70 -3.22 -4.53 7.32
CA THR A 70 -3.99 -5.67 7.85
C THR A 70 -4.13 -6.78 6.81
N VAL A 71 -4.38 -6.43 5.54
CA VAL A 71 -4.46 -7.41 4.44
C VAL A 71 -3.12 -8.14 4.30
N LYS A 72 -2.01 -7.42 4.16
CA LYS A 72 -0.67 -8.04 4.05
C LYS A 72 -0.33 -8.91 5.24
N LEU A 73 -0.71 -8.48 6.46
CA LEU A 73 -0.51 -9.28 7.66
C LEU A 73 -1.32 -10.59 7.58
N SER A 74 -2.58 -10.52 7.17
CA SER A 74 -3.44 -11.71 7.02
C SER A 74 -2.96 -12.66 5.92
N GLU A 75 -2.45 -12.13 4.81
CA GLU A 75 -1.84 -12.90 3.73
C GLU A 75 -0.60 -13.64 4.22
N SER A 76 0.30 -12.92 4.92
CA SER A 76 1.52 -13.53 5.48
C SER A 76 1.21 -14.59 6.54
N ALA A 77 0.20 -14.38 7.38
CA ALA A 77 -0.25 -15.35 8.36
C ALA A 77 -0.82 -16.60 7.68
N SER A 78 -1.62 -16.42 6.62
CA SER A 78 -2.19 -17.51 5.83
C SER A 78 -1.10 -18.32 5.13
N ALA A 79 -0.16 -17.66 4.47
CA ALA A 79 0.97 -18.31 3.82
C ALA A 79 1.83 -19.10 4.81
N THR A 80 2.09 -18.52 6.00
CA THR A 80 2.82 -19.20 7.07
C THR A 80 2.08 -20.45 7.53
N ARG A 81 0.75 -20.36 7.70
CA ARG A 81 -0.08 -21.49 8.09
C ARG A 81 -0.03 -22.60 7.04
N THR A 82 -0.15 -22.29 5.76
CA THR A 82 -0.04 -23.26 4.65
C THR A 82 1.33 -23.92 4.64
N PHE A 83 2.41 -23.14 4.78
CA PHE A 83 3.75 -23.71 4.86
C PHE A 83 3.90 -24.68 6.03
N GLN A 84 3.39 -24.30 7.20
CA GLN A 84 3.39 -25.17 8.37
C GLN A 84 2.56 -26.44 8.15
N THR A 85 1.40 -26.37 7.51
CA THR A 85 0.57 -27.57 7.28
C THR A 85 1.18 -28.52 6.27
N ASP A 86 1.79 -27.98 5.22
CA ASP A 86 2.16 -28.74 4.03
C ASP A 86 3.59 -29.28 4.11
N PHE A 87 4.47 -28.61 4.86
CA PHE A 87 5.89 -28.97 4.95
C PHE A 87 6.34 -29.32 6.38
N VAL A 88 5.93 -28.54 7.38
CA VAL A 88 6.40 -28.77 8.77
C VAL A 88 5.61 -29.89 9.45
N ASN A 89 4.29 -29.85 9.32
CA ASN A 89 3.34 -30.77 9.96
C ASN A 89 2.85 -31.87 9.00
N ASN A 90 3.63 -32.13 7.95
CA ASN A 90 3.38 -33.16 6.95
C ASN A 90 4.59 -34.08 6.91
N PRO A 91 4.60 -35.19 7.66
CA PRO A 91 5.75 -36.07 7.67
C PRO A 91 5.94 -36.73 6.30
N PHE A 92 7.20 -37.02 5.98
CA PHE A 92 7.53 -37.87 4.83
C PHE A 92 6.87 -39.24 4.99
N GLY A 93 6.29 -39.76 3.91
CA GLY A 93 5.51 -41.01 3.94
C GLY A 93 6.02 -42.06 2.98
N TYR A 94 6.17 -41.71 1.70
CA TYR A 94 6.26 -42.69 0.63
C TYR A 94 7.41 -42.38 -0.31
N VAL A 95 8.24 -43.38 -0.60
CA VAL A 95 9.22 -43.29 -1.69
C VAL A 95 8.57 -43.87 -2.94
N CYS A 96 8.55 -43.11 -4.02
CA CYS A 96 8.13 -43.61 -5.33
C CYS A 96 9.23 -44.50 -5.90
N ASP A 97 8.89 -45.74 -6.23
CA ASP A 97 9.76 -46.73 -6.86
C ASP A 97 10.08 -46.40 -8.33
N VAL A 98 9.20 -45.68 -9.02
CA VAL A 98 9.39 -45.30 -10.44
C VAL A 98 10.38 -44.16 -10.62
N CYS A 99 10.33 -43.14 -9.76
CA CYS A 99 11.13 -41.91 -9.93
C CYS A 99 11.98 -41.54 -8.70
N GLU A 100 12.07 -42.44 -7.71
CA GLU A 100 12.84 -42.30 -6.47
C GLU A 100 12.48 -41.07 -5.61
N ARG A 101 11.35 -40.41 -5.93
CA ARG A 101 10.91 -39.20 -5.24
C ARG A 101 10.27 -39.54 -3.89
N LEU A 102 10.69 -38.83 -2.85
CA LEU A 102 10.05 -38.87 -1.53
C LEU A 102 8.83 -37.94 -1.51
N TRP A 103 7.68 -38.49 -1.13
CA TRP A 103 6.41 -37.82 -1.00
C TRP A 103 6.03 -37.69 0.47
N HIS A 104 5.43 -36.56 0.84
CA HIS A 104 4.82 -36.45 2.16
C HIS A 104 3.49 -37.21 2.21
N MET A 105 3.09 -37.59 3.42
CA MET A 105 1.89 -38.38 3.66
C MET A 105 0.62 -37.76 3.07
N LYS A 106 0.49 -36.43 3.12
CA LYS A 106 -0.70 -35.71 2.65
C LYS A 106 -0.64 -35.32 1.17
N ASP A 107 0.48 -35.58 0.48
CA ASP A 107 0.65 -35.20 -0.92
C ASP A 107 -0.08 -36.17 -1.87
N LEU A 108 -0.39 -37.38 -1.40
CA LEU A 108 -0.97 -38.45 -2.19
C LEU A 108 -2.39 -38.76 -1.74
N THR A 109 -3.32 -38.79 -2.70
CA THR A 109 -4.67 -39.30 -2.47
C THR A 109 -4.66 -40.82 -2.62
N PRO A 110 -5.15 -41.59 -1.64
CA PRO A 110 -5.19 -43.04 -1.77
C PRO A 110 -6.09 -43.43 -2.94
N LEU A 111 -5.58 -44.29 -3.82
CA LEU A 111 -6.40 -44.88 -4.88
C LEU A 111 -7.55 -45.67 -4.25
N SER A 112 -8.73 -45.63 -4.86
CA SER A 112 -9.85 -46.51 -4.49
C SER A 112 -9.54 -47.95 -4.90
N SER A 113 -10.24 -48.94 -4.31
CA SER A 113 -10.06 -50.34 -4.69
C SER A 113 -10.37 -50.57 -6.18
N ALA A 114 -11.43 -49.96 -6.69
CA ALA A 114 -11.83 -50.03 -8.10
C ALA A 114 -10.74 -49.49 -9.04
N MET A 115 -10.08 -48.38 -8.67
CA MET A 115 -8.97 -47.83 -9.46
C MET A 115 -7.74 -48.73 -9.41
N ARG A 116 -7.44 -49.33 -8.25
CA ARG A 116 -6.37 -50.33 -8.12
C ARG A 116 -6.62 -51.55 -9.01
N GLU A 117 -7.84 -52.10 -8.99
CA GLU A 117 -8.21 -53.23 -9.86
C GLU A 117 -8.08 -52.88 -11.35
N THR A 118 -8.54 -51.69 -11.74
CA THR A 118 -8.41 -51.22 -13.13
C THR A 118 -6.95 -51.07 -13.55
N LEU A 119 -6.09 -50.53 -12.69
CA LEU A 119 -4.66 -50.40 -12.95
C LEU A 119 -3.95 -51.77 -13.01
N SER A 120 -4.33 -52.70 -12.14
CA SER A 120 -3.80 -54.08 -12.18
C SER A 120 -4.20 -54.82 -13.45
N LEU A 121 -5.41 -54.58 -13.98
CA LEU A 121 -5.88 -55.16 -15.25
C LEU A 121 -5.24 -54.49 -16.47
N ALA A 122 -4.91 -53.20 -16.38
CA ALA A 122 -4.25 -52.44 -17.44
C ALA A 122 -2.73 -52.66 -17.51
N ALA A 123 -2.12 -53.22 -16.47
CA ALA A 123 -0.73 -53.65 -16.46
C ALA A 123 -0.55 -54.92 -17.33
N ALA A 124 -0.67 -54.77 -18.64
CA ALA A 124 -0.33 -55.83 -19.59
C ALA A 124 1.17 -56.17 -19.45
N PRO A 125 1.57 -57.46 -19.44
CA PRO A 125 2.96 -57.89 -19.33
C PRO A 125 3.65 -57.79 -20.68
N GLN A 126 3.67 -56.61 -21.32
CA GLN A 126 4.13 -56.49 -22.70
C GLN A 126 5.63 -56.14 -22.84
N TRP A 127 6.42 -56.17 -21.75
CA TRP A 127 7.86 -55.87 -21.81
C TRP A 127 8.77 -57.02 -21.35
N ALA A 128 8.25 -58.21 -21.04
CA ALA A 128 9.05 -59.34 -20.56
C ALA A 128 9.48 -60.34 -21.65
N GLU A 129 9.39 -60.00 -22.93
CA GLU A 129 9.59 -60.98 -24.02
C GLU A 129 10.62 -60.58 -25.10
N THR A 130 11.61 -59.73 -24.79
CA THR A 130 12.73 -59.45 -25.72
C THR A 130 14.09 -59.37 -25.04
N VAL A 131 14.45 -60.35 -24.19
CA VAL A 131 15.87 -60.67 -23.95
C VAL A 131 16.08 -62.19 -23.95
N ALA A 132 15.89 -62.79 -25.13
CA ALA A 132 16.43 -64.11 -25.45
C ALA A 132 16.76 -64.17 -26.94
N ARG A 133 17.92 -63.61 -27.31
CA ARG A 133 18.78 -63.97 -28.46
C ARG A 133 19.79 -62.83 -28.69
N VAL A 134 21.02 -63.00 -28.20
CA VAL A 134 22.23 -63.42 -28.92
C VAL A 134 23.22 -63.94 -27.90
#